data_AF-A0A9E3LQD7-F1
#
_entry.id   AF-A0A9E3LQD7-F1
#
_cell.length_a   1.000
_cell.length_b   1.000
_cell.length_c   1.000
_cell.angle_alpha   90.00
_cell.angle_beta   90.00
_cell.angle_gamma   90.00
#
_symmetry.space_group_name_H-M   'P 1'
#
loop_
_entity.id
_entity.type
_entity.pdbx_description
1 polymer ?
#
loop_
_entity_poly.entity_id
_entity_poly.type
_entity_poly.pdbx_seq_one_letter_code
_entity_poly.pdbx_strand_id
1 'polypeptide(L)'
;MSHLIASTPAPLIVVETTADRAGRAVPPVWPLASSVAVNPFLGQTGESLATAGARLARVAGAAVTMPRDWYRESISSGAISDEDLLAAWSNAPSHLRPSDLRALKAAAASDAPKPIALPTIADLAAEISGIDWPGLIAERFGAWAAGYFDEGQALWAAPRGRSAYAAWRAVTTHDLTPEIAGLSGFTLHVSEAPESAITAIARIADRLAVGEEAMETYFHQMLMTLGGWAQYARYKLWQAELAGGSDRTITDFIAIRLIWEEALFLRYGAEIADRWASVRAGHAAPVEATADLMTDVILQEAAERSAQRALASTLAEGSTWALHDRPLLQAAFCIDVRSEVFRRALESVNPRIQTLGFAGFFGLTTAHRRFASDVEELRLPVLLIPALRSCSGGPDLAATDLSARVKARAKRAWGRFKLAAVSSFAFVEATGPIYAGKLVNDALGLHRASDPNDPAPQLNPTLDLASRTKAAETVLRAMSLTLGFARLVVLAGHGANVVNNPHASALHWPELTNGPFL
;
A
#
# COMPACT_ATOMS: atom_id res chain seq x y z
N MET A 1 -40.99 6.53 29.95
CA MET A 1 -40.18 5.35 30.34
C MET A 1 -40.16 4.42 29.15
N SER A 2 -39.27 4.68 28.18
CA SER A 2 -39.12 3.85 26.99
C SER A 2 -37.95 2.91 27.20
N HIS A 3 -38.19 1.63 26.95
CA HIS A 3 -37.26 0.53 27.14
C HIS A 3 -35.96 0.73 26.34
N LEU A 4 -34.89 1.11 27.03
CA LEU A 4 -33.53 0.78 26.62
C LEU A 4 -33.40 -0.73 26.75
N ILE A 5 -33.51 -1.45 25.63
CA ILE A 5 -32.99 -2.82 25.53
C ILE A 5 -31.49 -2.68 25.73
N ALA A 6 -31.01 -2.97 26.94
CA ALA A 6 -29.59 -3.07 27.21
C ALA A 6 -29.07 -4.26 26.39
N SER A 7 -28.41 -3.97 25.27
CA SER A 7 -27.65 -4.96 24.54
C SER A 7 -26.55 -5.48 25.47
N THR A 8 -26.48 -6.79 25.67
CA THR A 8 -25.35 -7.40 26.39
C THR A 8 -24.05 -7.02 25.65
N PRO A 9 -22.99 -6.58 26.34
CA PRO A 9 -21.73 -6.23 25.69
C PRO A 9 -21.23 -7.40 24.85
N ALA A 10 -20.82 -7.12 23.60
CA ALA A 10 -20.28 -8.15 22.73
C ALA A 10 -19.04 -8.80 23.40
N PRO A 11 -18.93 -10.14 23.38
CA PRO A 11 -17.75 -10.81 23.93
C PRO A 11 -16.47 -10.28 23.30
N LEU A 12 -15.39 -10.13 24.08
CA LEU A 12 -14.10 -9.60 23.58
C LEU A 12 -13.59 -10.34 22.34
N ILE A 13 -13.84 -11.64 22.24
CA ILE A 13 -13.48 -12.45 21.07
C ILE A 13 -14.24 -12.03 19.80
N VAL A 14 -15.51 -11.64 19.92
CA VAL A 14 -16.31 -11.13 18.79
C VAL A 14 -15.76 -9.79 18.33
N VAL A 15 -15.42 -8.90 19.27
CA VAL A 15 -14.80 -7.61 18.95
C VAL A 15 -13.45 -7.81 18.26
N GLU A 16 -12.63 -8.74 18.76
CA GLU A 16 -11.30 -9.02 18.20
C GLU A 16 -11.37 -9.58 16.79
N THR A 17 -12.21 -10.59 16.58
CA THR A 17 -12.40 -11.19 15.24
C THR A 17 -12.98 -10.18 14.26
N THR A 18 -13.89 -9.31 14.71
CA THR A 18 -14.48 -8.26 13.86
C THR A 18 -13.47 -7.15 13.53
N ALA A 19 -12.63 -6.74 14.48
CA ALA A 19 -11.54 -5.79 14.24
C ALA A 19 -10.49 -6.35 13.27
N ASP A 20 -10.16 -7.65 13.35
CA ASP A 20 -9.28 -8.31 12.38
C ASP A 20 -9.92 -8.34 10.97
N ARG A 21 -11.21 -8.71 10.85
CA ARG A 21 -11.94 -8.65 9.57
C ARG A 21 -11.93 -7.24 8.96
N ALA A 22 -12.25 -6.22 9.76
CA ALA A 22 -12.21 -4.82 9.31
C ALA A 22 -10.80 -4.38 8.90
N GLY A 23 -9.76 -4.79 9.64
CA GLY A 23 -8.37 -4.55 9.28
C GLY A 23 -7.98 -5.22 7.96
N ARG A 24 -8.42 -6.46 7.73
CA ARG A 24 -8.17 -7.22 6.49
C ARG A 24 -8.93 -6.69 5.28
N ALA A 25 -10.03 -5.97 5.49
CA ALA A 25 -10.76 -5.29 4.42
C ALA A 25 -9.96 -4.12 3.81
N VAL A 26 -8.97 -3.59 4.51
CA VAL A 26 -8.06 -2.55 3.99
C VAL A 26 -6.91 -3.21 3.22
N PRO A 27 -6.58 -2.78 1.98
CA PRO A 27 -5.41 -3.27 1.28
C PRO A 27 -4.10 -2.72 1.90
N PRO A 28 -3.00 -3.50 1.95
CA PRO A 28 -1.70 -2.98 2.39
C PRO A 28 -1.13 -1.96 1.40
N VAL A 29 -0.35 -1.00 1.89
CA VAL A 29 0.49 -0.14 1.03
C VAL A 29 1.95 -0.23 1.46
N TRP A 30 2.82 -0.48 0.49
CA TRP A 30 4.26 -0.56 0.74
C TRP A 30 4.90 0.83 0.81
N PRO A 31 5.92 1.01 1.67
CA PRO A 31 6.62 2.29 1.78
C PRO A 31 7.37 2.62 0.49
N LEU A 32 7.78 3.88 0.34
CA LEU A 32 8.53 4.35 -0.84
C LEU A 32 9.77 3.49 -1.17
N ALA A 33 10.42 2.92 -0.15
CA ALA A 33 11.59 2.05 -0.33
C ALA A 33 11.28 0.73 -1.06
N SER A 34 10.02 0.31 -1.10
CA SER A 34 9.58 -0.96 -1.69
C SER A 34 8.21 -0.84 -2.37
N SER A 35 7.93 0.32 -2.96
CA SER A 35 6.64 0.64 -3.57
C SER A 35 6.27 -0.37 -4.67
N VAL A 36 5.06 -0.91 -4.58
CA VAL A 36 4.48 -1.85 -5.55
C VAL A 36 3.03 -1.52 -5.81
N ALA A 37 2.52 -1.88 -6.99
CA ALA A 37 1.10 -1.81 -7.28
C ALA A 37 0.35 -2.86 -6.45
N VAL A 38 -0.77 -2.45 -5.85
CA VAL A 38 -1.62 -3.30 -5.01
C VAL A 38 -3.02 -3.26 -5.56
N ASN A 39 -3.67 -4.43 -5.60
CA ASN A 39 -5.10 -4.49 -5.92
C ASN A 39 -5.88 -3.67 -4.88
N PRO A 40 -6.58 -2.57 -5.25
CA PRO A 40 -7.34 -1.77 -4.31
C PRO A 40 -8.48 -2.55 -3.65
N PHE A 41 -8.92 -3.65 -4.26
CA PHE A 41 -9.96 -4.55 -3.76
C PHE A 41 -9.40 -5.80 -3.08
N LEU A 42 -8.12 -5.82 -2.67
CA LEU A 42 -7.51 -7.00 -2.05
C LEU A 42 -8.30 -7.50 -0.83
N GLY A 43 -8.84 -6.60 -0.03
CA GLY A 43 -9.67 -6.95 1.13
C GLY A 43 -11.06 -7.48 0.78
N GLN A 44 -11.47 -7.42 -0.49
CA GLN A 44 -12.78 -7.84 -1.00
C GLN A 44 -12.65 -8.92 -2.07
N THR A 45 -11.52 -9.62 -2.19
CA THR A 45 -11.32 -10.64 -3.24
C THR A 45 -12.29 -11.83 -3.16
N GLY A 46 -12.95 -12.03 -2.02
CA GLY A 46 -13.99 -13.03 -1.84
C GLY A 46 -15.41 -12.53 -2.17
N GLU A 47 -15.56 -11.27 -2.57
CA GLU A 47 -16.85 -10.63 -2.82
C GLU A 47 -17.08 -10.39 -4.32
N SER A 48 -18.35 -10.27 -4.74
CA SER A 48 -18.67 -9.76 -6.07
C SER A 48 -18.35 -8.26 -6.16
N LEU A 49 -18.12 -7.74 -7.38
CA LEU A 49 -17.89 -6.30 -7.57
C LEU A 49 -19.07 -5.46 -7.05
N ALA A 50 -20.30 -5.96 -7.15
CA ALA A 50 -21.49 -5.29 -6.64
C ALA A 50 -21.49 -5.20 -5.11
N THR A 51 -21.11 -6.28 -4.41
CA THR A 51 -21.00 -6.30 -2.94
C THR A 51 -19.85 -5.40 -2.48
N ALA A 52 -18.69 -5.49 -3.12
CA ALA A 52 -17.54 -4.63 -2.84
C ALA A 52 -17.88 -3.15 -3.05
N GLY A 53 -18.61 -2.83 -4.13
CA GLY A 53 -19.12 -1.49 -4.41
C GLY A 53 -20.07 -0.98 -3.34
N ALA A 54 -21.03 -1.79 -2.89
CA ALA A 54 -21.94 -1.43 -1.82
C ALA A 54 -21.19 -1.17 -0.50
N ARG A 55 -20.19 -2.01 -0.19
CA ARG A 55 -19.33 -1.86 0.98
C ARG A 55 -18.55 -0.55 0.94
N LEU A 56 -17.84 -0.29 -0.15
CA LEU A 56 -16.96 0.87 -0.31
C LEU A 56 -17.74 2.19 -0.44
N ALA A 57 -18.94 2.15 -1.02
CA ALA A 57 -19.87 3.27 -0.97
C ALA A 57 -20.24 3.61 0.48
N ARG A 58 -20.61 2.60 1.27
CA ARG A 58 -21.00 2.77 2.68
C ARG A 58 -19.87 3.34 3.55
N VAL A 59 -18.66 2.79 3.44
CA VAL A 59 -17.57 3.11 4.38
C VAL A 59 -16.69 4.28 3.93
N ALA A 60 -16.62 4.56 2.63
CA ALA A 60 -15.68 5.53 2.07
C ALA A 60 -16.29 6.45 1.01
N GLY A 61 -17.55 6.24 0.60
CA GLY A 61 -18.15 7.01 -0.49
C GLY A 61 -17.43 6.80 -1.82
N ALA A 62 -16.77 5.65 -2.00
CA ALA A 62 -15.96 5.35 -3.17
C ALA A 62 -16.78 4.61 -4.23
N ALA A 63 -16.62 5.02 -5.49
CA ALA A 63 -17.12 4.28 -6.65
C ALA A 63 -16.14 3.19 -7.05
N VAL A 64 -16.65 2.08 -7.59
CA VAL A 64 -15.84 0.93 -8.05
C VAL A 64 -15.88 0.74 -9.56
N THR A 65 -16.52 1.66 -10.26
CA THR A 65 -16.75 1.65 -11.71
C THR A 65 -16.47 3.04 -12.29
N MET A 66 -16.27 3.10 -13.61
CA MET A 66 -16.21 4.38 -14.33
C MET A 66 -17.56 5.11 -14.29
N PRO A 67 -17.60 6.45 -14.44
CA PRO A 67 -18.86 7.17 -14.51
C PRO A 67 -19.63 6.83 -15.81
N ARG A 68 -20.96 7.01 -15.80
CA ARG A 68 -21.85 6.57 -16.89
C ARG A 68 -21.62 7.27 -18.24
N ASP A 69 -21.05 8.47 -18.24
CA ASP A 69 -20.68 9.17 -19.47
C ASP A 69 -19.60 8.41 -20.27
N TRP A 70 -18.60 7.84 -19.59
CA TRP A 70 -17.55 7.03 -20.19
C TRP A 70 -18.12 5.77 -20.87
N TYR A 71 -19.05 5.07 -20.20
CA TYR A 71 -19.72 3.92 -20.82
C TYR A 71 -20.59 4.34 -22.01
N ARG A 72 -21.28 5.47 -21.91
CA ARG A 72 -22.13 5.99 -22.99
C ARG A 72 -21.33 6.29 -24.24
N GLU A 73 -20.15 6.88 -24.09
CA GLU A 73 -19.20 7.11 -25.19
C GLU A 73 -18.66 5.78 -25.76
N SER A 74 -18.32 4.83 -24.89
CA SER A 74 -17.83 3.51 -25.32
C SER A 74 -18.90 2.69 -26.06
N ILE A 75 -20.18 2.84 -25.67
CA ILE A 75 -21.32 2.22 -26.37
C ILE A 75 -21.60 2.94 -27.69
N SER A 76 -21.59 4.28 -27.72
CA SER A 76 -21.91 5.04 -28.93
C SER A 76 -20.83 4.94 -30.01
N SER A 77 -19.56 4.78 -29.62
CA SER A 77 -18.44 4.50 -30.53
C SER A 77 -18.42 3.06 -31.05
N GLY A 78 -19.26 2.17 -30.49
CA GLY A 78 -19.28 0.75 -30.82
C GLY A 78 -18.13 -0.05 -30.21
N ALA A 79 -17.31 0.55 -29.34
CA ALA A 79 -16.28 -0.18 -28.60
C ALA A 79 -16.92 -1.22 -27.68
N ILE A 80 -18.02 -0.89 -27.01
CA ILE A 80 -18.87 -1.85 -26.30
C ILE A 80 -20.06 -2.17 -27.20
N SER A 81 -20.20 -3.44 -27.58
CA SER A 81 -21.27 -3.90 -28.47
C SER A 81 -22.52 -4.35 -27.70
N ASP A 82 -23.63 -4.50 -28.42
CA ASP A 82 -24.87 -5.06 -27.86
C ASP A 82 -24.70 -6.50 -27.37
N GLU A 83 -23.79 -7.27 -27.98
CA GLU A 83 -23.47 -8.62 -27.54
C GLU A 83 -22.77 -8.62 -26.16
N ASP A 84 -21.82 -7.70 -25.96
CA ASP A 84 -21.13 -7.54 -24.67
C ASP A 84 -22.12 -7.14 -23.56
N LEU A 85 -23.00 -6.17 -23.87
CA LEU A 85 -24.03 -5.69 -22.95
C LEU A 85 -25.04 -6.80 -22.62
N LEU A 86 -25.51 -7.55 -23.62
CA LEU A 86 -26.46 -8.64 -23.43
C LEU A 86 -25.85 -9.78 -22.62
N ALA A 87 -24.58 -10.11 -22.86
CA ALA A 87 -23.87 -11.14 -22.11
C ALA A 87 -23.69 -10.75 -20.64
N ALA A 88 -23.25 -9.51 -20.36
CA ALA A 88 -23.14 -8.98 -19.00
C ALA A 88 -24.51 -8.90 -18.30
N TRP A 89 -25.53 -8.38 -18.99
CA TRP A 89 -26.89 -8.31 -18.47
C TRP A 89 -27.45 -9.69 -18.11
N SER A 90 -27.19 -10.70 -18.95
CA SER A 90 -27.67 -12.08 -18.74
C SER A 90 -27.06 -12.73 -17.49
N ASN A 91 -25.82 -12.37 -17.16
CA ASN A 91 -25.08 -12.86 -15.99
C ASN A 91 -25.51 -12.19 -14.67
N ALA A 92 -26.12 -11.01 -14.74
CA ALA A 92 -26.53 -10.25 -13.56
C ALA A 92 -27.80 -10.81 -12.86
N PRO A 93 -27.93 -10.67 -11.53
CA PRO A 93 -29.10 -11.11 -10.79
C PRO A 93 -30.41 -10.48 -11.30
N SER A 94 -31.41 -11.30 -11.60
CA SER A 94 -32.67 -10.88 -12.24
C SER A 94 -33.47 -9.83 -11.45
N HIS A 95 -33.33 -9.80 -10.11
CA HIS A 95 -34.05 -8.90 -9.21
C HIS A 95 -33.39 -7.51 -9.07
N LEU A 96 -32.14 -7.33 -9.54
CA LEU A 96 -31.40 -6.06 -9.44
C LEU A 96 -31.00 -5.47 -10.79
N ARG A 97 -31.15 -6.22 -11.89
CA ARG A 97 -30.82 -5.74 -13.24
C ARG A 97 -32.00 -5.00 -13.90
N PRO A 98 -31.74 -4.10 -14.87
CA PRO A 98 -32.78 -3.53 -15.72
C PRO A 98 -33.61 -4.60 -16.46
N SER A 99 -34.84 -4.27 -16.86
CA SER A 99 -35.79 -5.24 -17.42
C SER A 99 -35.32 -5.90 -18.72
N ASP A 100 -34.57 -5.17 -19.54
CA ASP A 100 -34.03 -5.62 -20.83
C ASP A 100 -32.81 -4.75 -21.25
N LEU A 101 -32.22 -5.06 -22.40
CA LEU A 101 -31.09 -4.32 -22.97
C LEU A 101 -31.43 -2.85 -23.27
N ARG A 102 -32.68 -2.54 -23.66
CA ARG A 102 -33.12 -1.17 -23.93
C ARG A 102 -33.17 -0.36 -22.64
N ALA A 103 -33.67 -0.95 -21.55
CA ALA A 103 -33.68 -0.36 -20.24
C ALA A 103 -32.27 -0.14 -19.70
N LEU A 104 -31.35 -1.09 -19.91
CA LEU A 104 -29.93 -0.93 -19.56
C LEU A 104 -29.30 0.26 -20.29
N LYS A 105 -29.49 0.36 -21.61
CA LYS A 105 -28.99 1.50 -22.40
C LYS A 105 -29.61 2.83 -21.98
N ALA A 106 -30.90 2.84 -21.63
CA ALA A 106 -31.57 4.03 -21.12
C ALA A 106 -31.02 4.46 -19.74
N ALA A 107 -30.72 3.50 -18.86
CA ALA A 107 -30.10 3.76 -17.56
C ALA A 107 -28.67 4.28 -17.71
N ALA A 108 -27.88 3.72 -18.64
CA ALA A 108 -26.54 4.22 -18.99
C ALA A 108 -26.55 5.65 -19.57
N ALA A 109 -27.67 6.06 -20.18
CA ALA A 109 -27.87 7.42 -20.68
C ALA A 109 -28.24 8.44 -19.59
N SER A 110 -28.50 7.97 -18.36
CA SER A 110 -28.84 8.82 -17.21
C SER A 110 -27.65 8.89 -16.25
N ASP A 111 -27.52 9.99 -15.50
CA ASP A 111 -26.46 10.10 -14.50
C ASP A 111 -26.73 9.17 -13.31
N ALA A 112 -25.67 8.59 -12.74
CA ALA A 112 -25.75 7.77 -11.53
C ALA A 112 -25.60 8.65 -10.28
N PRO A 113 -26.33 8.35 -9.18
CA PRO A 113 -26.04 8.98 -7.90
C PRO A 113 -24.62 8.66 -7.46
N LYS A 114 -23.87 9.68 -7.04
CA LYS A 114 -22.53 9.47 -6.48
C LYS A 114 -22.66 8.73 -5.14
N PRO A 115 -21.81 7.73 -4.87
CA PRO A 115 -21.81 7.07 -3.56
C PRO A 115 -21.42 8.07 -2.47
N ILE A 116 -22.11 7.99 -1.34
CA ILE A 116 -21.87 8.81 -0.15
C ILE A 116 -21.66 7.86 1.03
N ALA A 117 -20.58 8.06 1.79
CA ALA A 117 -20.32 7.30 3.00
C ALA A 117 -21.39 7.61 4.07
N LEU A 118 -21.66 6.65 4.95
CA LEU A 118 -22.40 6.98 6.18
C LEU A 118 -21.60 8.01 6.99
N PRO A 119 -22.21 9.01 7.63
CA PRO A 119 -21.46 9.98 8.42
C PRO A 119 -20.92 9.33 9.70
N THR A 120 -19.69 9.65 10.08
CA THR A 120 -19.10 9.29 11.39
C THR A 120 -19.65 10.20 12.50
N ILE A 121 -19.44 9.86 13.77
CA ILE A 121 -19.78 10.76 14.89
C ILE A 121 -19.00 12.07 14.77
N ALA A 122 -17.75 12.04 14.28
CA ALA A 122 -17.00 13.25 13.99
C ALA A 122 -17.66 14.12 12.91
N ASP A 123 -18.20 13.55 11.84
CA ASP A 123 -18.95 14.30 10.82
C ASP A 123 -20.21 14.92 11.42
N LEU A 124 -20.98 14.12 12.17
CA LEU A 124 -22.21 14.59 12.84
C LEU A 124 -21.91 15.73 13.83
N ALA A 125 -20.83 15.61 14.61
CA ALA A 125 -20.38 16.61 15.55
C ALA A 125 -19.90 17.89 14.84
N ALA A 126 -19.25 17.76 13.68
CA ALA A 126 -18.77 18.91 12.91
C ALA A 126 -19.93 19.75 12.39
N GLU A 127 -20.99 19.11 11.90
CA GLU A 127 -22.17 19.80 11.39
C GLU A 127 -22.89 20.64 12.46
N ILE A 128 -22.97 20.16 13.70
CA ILE A 128 -23.65 20.90 14.78
C ILE A 128 -22.76 21.96 15.43
N SER A 129 -21.45 21.70 15.52
CA SER A 129 -20.52 22.57 16.27
C SER A 129 -19.84 23.61 15.38
N GLY A 130 -19.83 23.39 14.06
CA GLY A 130 -19.09 24.20 13.09
C GLY A 130 -17.57 23.99 13.14
N ILE A 131 -17.08 23.04 13.94
CA ILE A 131 -15.67 22.69 14.07
C ILE A 131 -15.37 21.52 13.13
N ASP A 132 -14.32 21.63 12.32
CA ASP A 132 -13.86 20.53 11.46
C ASP A 132 -13.17 19.42 12.28
N TRP A 133 -13.98 18.64 13.01
CA TRP A 133 -13.51 17.50 13.78
C TRP A 133 -12.83 16.43 12.91
N PRO A 134 -13.36 16.04 11.73
CA PRO A 134 -12.66 15.10 10.85
C PRO A 134 -11.26 15.59 10.45
N GLY A 135 -11.12 16.86 10.05
CA GLY A 135 -9.84 17.46 9.70
C GLY A 135 -8.86 17.51 10.88
N LEU A 136 -9.33 17.90 12.07
CA LEU A 136 -8.52 17.93 13.28
C LEU A 136 -8.03 16.53 13.67
N ILE A 137 -8.90 15.52 13.62
CA ILE A 137 -8.54 14.12 13.91
C ILE A 137 -7.49 13.64 12.90
N ALA A 138 -7.71 13.87 11.61
CA ALA A 138 -6.78 13.46 10.55
C ALA A 138 -5.40 14.10 10.74
N GLU A 139 -5.34 15.39 11.08
CA GLU A 139 -4.10 16.12 11.29
C GLU A 139 -3.36 15.65 12.55
N ARG A 140 -4.06 15.51 13.70
CA ARG A 140 -3.48 14.99 14.95
C ARG A 140 -2.99 13.56 14.81
N PHE A 141 -3.80 12.70 14.20
CA PHE A 141 -3.44 11.31 13.96
C PHE A 141 -2.24 11.22 13.01
N GLY A 142 -2.26 11.98 11.91
CA GLY A 142 -1.19 11.98 10.92
C GLY A 142 0.14 12.47 11.47
N ALA A 143 0.14 13.53 12.29
CA ALA A 143 1.33 14.04 12.95
C ALA A 143 1.94 12.99 13.90
N TRP A 144 1.11 12.33 14.71
CA TRP A 144 1.56 11.25 15.58
C TRP A 144 2.07 10.04 14.79
N ALA A 145 1.32 9.58 13.79
CA ALA A 145 1.67 8.41 12.97
C ALA A 145 2.98 8.61 12.20
N ALA A 146 3.22 9.82 11.67
CA ALA A 146 4.47 10.18 11.01
C ALA A 146 5.67 10.07 11.97
N GLY A 147 5.52 10.51 13.22
CA GLY A 147 6.56 10.34 14.25
C GLY A 147 6.73 8.88 14.68
N TYR A 148 5.63 8.14 14.85
CA TYR A 148 5.64 6.74 15.29
C TYR A 148 6.32 5.81 14.28
N PHE A 149 6.03 6.00 12.99
CA PHE A 149 6.61 5.23 11.89
C PHE A 149 7.91 5.78 11.34
N ASP A 150 8.47 6.84 11.93
CA ASP A 150 9.78 7.33 11.52
C ASP A 150 10.85 6.25 11.70
N GLU A 151 11.62 6.03 10.63
CA GLU A 151 12.74 5.07 10.59
C GLU A 151 14.11 5.78 10.61
N GLY A 152 14.14 7.06 11.03
CA GLY A 152 15.37 7.79 11.31
C GLY A 152 15.55 9.10 10.55
N GLN A 153 14.46 9.72 10.07
CA GLN A 153 14.50 11.08 9.54
C GLN A 153 14.48 12.12 10.67
N ALA A 154 13.71 11.87 11.73
CA ALA A 154 13.61 12.79 12.84
C ALA A 154 14.90 12.81 13.67
N LEU A 155 15.34 14.01 14.06
CA LEU A 155 16.47 14.17 14.98
C LEU A 155 16.15 13.60 16.38
N TRP A 156 14.87 13.67 16.77
CA TRP A 156 14.33 13.09 18.00
C TRP A 156 13.28 12.04 17.63
N ALA A 157 13.60 10.79 17.92
CA ALA A 157 12.71 9.67 17.64
C ALA A 157 11.52 9.70 18.61
N ALA A 158 10.31 9.45 18.08
CA ALA A 158 9.14 9.27 18.91
C ALA A 158 9.27 7.98 19.76
N PRO A 159 8.80 8.00 21.02
CA PRO A 159 8.77 6.78 21.84
C PRO A 159 7.81 5.76 21.23
N ARG A 160 8.29 4.54 20.95
CA ARG A 160 7.47 3.47 20.34
C ARG A 160 6.56 2.72 21.32
N GLY A 161 6.79 2.86 22.63
CA GLY A 161 5.98 2.19 23.65
C GLY A 161 5.94 0.66 23.49
N ARG A 162 4.91 0.03 24.07
CA ARG A 162 4.65 -1.42 23.92
C ARG A 162 3.77 -1.76 22.71
N SER A 163 2.97 -0.81 22.25
CA SER A 163 2.07 -0.92 21.09
C SER A 163 1.81 0.48 20.53
N ALA A 164 1.21 0.55 19.34
CA ALA A 164 0.88 1.82 18.71
C ALA A 164 -0.16 2.59 19.54
N TYR A 165 -1.17 1.89 20.07
CA TYR A 165 -2.18 2.48 20.96
C TYR A 165 -1.56 3.04 22.25
N ALA A 166 -0.66 2.29 22.89
CA ALA A 166 0.02 2.75 24.11
C ALA A 166 0.92 3.97 23.85
N ALA A 167 1.63 3.98 22.73
CA ALA A 167 2.46 5.11 22.31
C ALA A 167 1.61 6.36 21.99
N TRP A 168 0.49 6.18 21.30
CA TRP A 168 -0.46 7.25 21.03
C TRP A 168 -1.02 7.87 22.31
N ARG A 169 -1.46 7.04 23.27
CA ARG A 169 -1.97 7.52 24.56
C ARG A 169 -0.94 8.36 25.30
N ALA A 170 0.30 7.88 25.39
CA ALA A 170 1.38 8.58 26.09
C ALA A 170 1.70 9.96 25.50
N VAL A 171 1.55 10.13 24.19
CA VAL A 171 1.71 11.44 23.53
C VAL A 171 0.47 12.30 23.74
N THR A 172 -0.71 11.72 23.54
CA THR A 172 -1.98 12.45 23.51
C THR A 172 -2.40 12.98 24.88
N THR A 173 -2.00 12.34 25.99
CA THR A 173 -2.23 12.88 27.34
C THR A 173 -1.52 14.21 27.59
N HIS A 174 -0.63 14.64 26.69
CA HIS A 174 0.06 15.92 26.74
C HIS A 174 -0.31 16.87 25.57
N ASP A 175 -1.14 16.43 24.63
CA ASP A 175 -1.58 17.27 23.50
C ASP A 175 -2.89 18.00 23.86
N LEU A 176 -2.77 19.30 24.15
CA LEU A 176 -3.91 20.16 24.47
C LEU A 176 -4.67 20.66 23.24
N THR A 177 -4.22 20.36 22.02
CA THR A 177 -4.87 20.82 20.78
C THR A 177 -6.38 20.50 20.74
N PRO A 178 -6.85 19.30 21.14
CA PRO A 178 -8.27 18.97 21.09
C PRO A 178 -9.08 19.78 22.11
N GLU A 179 -8.50 20.04 23.28
CA GLU A 179 -9.14 20.84 24.33
C GLU A 179 -9.22 22.32 23.94
N ILE A 180 -8.15 22.85 23.33
CA ILE A 180 -8.13 24.22 22.77
C ILE A 180 -9.18 24.36 21.67
N ALA A 181 -9.38 23.33 20.86
CA ALA A 181 -10.39 23.31 19.80
C ALA A 181 -11.84 23.16 20.33
N GLY A 182 -12.03 22.85 21.62
CA GLY A 182 -13.36 22.79 22.25
C GLY A 182 -13.79 21.41 22.76
N LEU A 183 -12.96 20.37 22.64
CA LEU A 183 -13.22 19.03 23.19
C LEU A 183 -12.66 18.93 24.61
N SER A 184 -13.26 19.68 25.54
CA SER A 184 -12.77 19.79 26.92
C SER A 184 -12.67 18.42 27.62
N GLY A 185 -11.56 18.19 28.33
CA GLY A 185 -11.31 16.95 29.07
C GLY A 185 -10.86 15.76 28.20
N PHE A 186 -10.51 16.00 26.93
CA PHE A 186 -10.05 14.94 26.03
C PHE A 186 -8.79 14.24 26.55
N THR A 187 -7.81 14.96 27.09
CA THR A 187 -6.57 14.33 27.59
C THR A 187 -6.86 13.41 28.78
N LEU A 188 -7.77 13.82 29.67
CA LEU A 188 -8.23 12.99 30.78
C LEU A 188 -8.96 11.75 30.28
N HIS A 189 -9.85 11.91 29.29
CA HIS A 189 -10.58 10.80 28.68
C HIS A 189 -9.63 9.74 28.09
N VAL A 190 -8.56 10.17 27.43
CA VAL A 190 -7.50 9.28 26.90
C VAL A 190 -6.70 8.62 28.03
N SER A 191 -6.42 9.36 29.11
CA SER A 191 -5.72 8.84 30.29
C SER A 191 -6.54 7.75 31.00
N GLU A 192 -7.86 7.90 31.09
CA GLU A 192 -8.77 6.94 31.73
C GLU A 192 -9.23 5.79 30.82
N ALA A 193 -8.84 5.79 29.54
CA ALA A 193 -9.12 4.69 28.63
C ALA A 193 -8.42 3.39 29.05
N PRO A 194 -9.00 2.20 28.78
CA PRO A 194 -8.35 0.93 29.08
C PRO A 194 -6.96 0.85 28.45
N GLU A 195 -6.03 0.19 29.13
CA GLU A 195 -4.67 0.00 28.61
C GLU A 195 -4.61 -0.89 27.37
N SER A 196 -5.53 -1.86 27.29
CA SER A 196 -5.66 -2.76 26.15
C SER A 196 -6.54 -2.13 25.06
N ALA A 197 -6.01 -2.07 23.84
CA ALA A 197 -6.73 -1.58 22.67
C ALA A 197 -8.06 -2.32 22.46
N ILE A 198 -8.07 -3.66 22.59
CA ILE A 198 -9.30 -4.42 22.36
C ILE A 198 -10.37 -4.19 23.44
N THR A 199 -9.94 -4.00 24.69
CA THR A 199 -10.84 -3.64 25.80
C THR A 199 -11.40 -2.23 25.61
N ALA A 200 -10.60 -1.30 25.10
CA ALA A 200 -11.06 0.04 24.73
C ALA A 200 -12.11 -0.04 23.60
N ILE A 201 -11.83 -0.77 22.52
CA ILE A 201 -12.77 -0.97 21.41
C ILE A 201 -14.10 -1.56 21.93
N ALA A 202 -14.05 -2.61 22.74
CA ALA A 202 -15.27 -3.24 23.27
C ALA A 202 -16.10 -2.29 24.15
N ARG A 203 -15.46 -1.55 25.05
CA ARG A 203 -16.13 -0.53 25.88
C ARG A 203 -16.78 0.55 25.02
N ILE A 204 -16.06 1.03 24.02
CA ILE A 204 -16.53 2.11 23.15
C ILE A 204 -17.70 1.62 22.29
N ALA A 205 -17.59 0.44 21.69
CA ALA A 205 -18.66 -0.13 20.88
C ALA A 205 -19.96 -0.28 21.70
N ASP A 206 -19.86 -0.74 22.94
CA ASP A 206 -21.00 -0.81 23.88
C ASP A 206 -21.57 0.58 24.18
N ARG A 207 -20.72 1.56 24.54
CA ARG A 207 -21.15 2.93 24.85
C ARG A 207 -21.81 3.63 23.67
N LEU A 208 -21.30 3.40 22.46
CA LEU A 208 -21.84 3.95 21.22
C LEU A 208 -23.05 3.15 20.71
N ALA A 209 -23.42 2.05 21.37
CA ALA A 209 -24.48 1.12 20.98
C ALA A 209 -24.28 0.51 19.56
N VAL A 210 -23.02 0.29 19.17
CA VAL A 210 -22.65 -0.38 17.91
C VAL A 210 -22.76 -1.90 18.12
N GLY A 211 -23.90 -2.46 17.72
CA GLY A 211 -24.15 -3.91 17.78
C GLY A 211 -23.27 -4.70 16.81
N GLU A 212 -23.23 -6.03 17.00
CA GLU A 212 -22.39 -6.95 16.22
C GLU A 212 -22.58 -6.82 14.70
N GLU A 213 -23.82 -6.63 14.24
CA GLU A 213 -24.17 -6.47 12.82
C GLU A 213 -23.58 -5.19 12.20
N ALA A 214 -23.47 -4.11 12.99
CA ALA A 214 -22.93 -2.83 12.52
C ALA A 214 -21.40 -2.75 12.63
N MET A 215 -20.82 -3.56 13.52
CA MET A 215 -19.46 -3.39 14.02
C MET A 215 -18.40 -3.49 12.93
N GLU A 216 -18.52 -4.45 12.00
CA GLU A 216 -17.52 -4.66 10.95
C GLU A 216 -17.40 -3.46 10.01
N THR A 217 -18.53 -2.97 9.48
CA THR A 217 -18.51 -1.86 8.53
C THR A 217 -18.19 -0.53 9.21
N TYR A 218 -18.57 -0.37 10.48
CA TYR A 218 -18.18 0.81 11.27
C TYR A 218 -16.67 0.85 11.54
N PHE A 219 -16.06 -0.27 11.96
CA PHE A 219 -14.61 -0.36 12.15
C PHE A 219 -13.84 -0.19 10.84
N HIS A 220 -14.37 -0.76 9.75
CA HIS A 220 -13.78 -0.57 8.42
C HIS A 220 -13.81 0.91 8.03
N GLN A 221 -14.92 1.62 8.26
CA GLN A 221 -15.00 3.06 8.03
C GLN A 221 -13.97 3.84 8.87
N MET A 222 -13.81 3.53 10.15
CA MET A 222 -12.80 4.17 11.00
C MET A 222 -11.41 4.08 10.37
N LEU A 223 -11.04 2.92 9.80
CA LEU A 223 -9.78 2.75 9.10
C LEU A 223 -9.72 3.49 7.77
N MET A 224 -10.81 3.50 6.98
CA MET A 224 -10.86 4.23 5.70
C MET A 224 -10.67 5.74 5.88
N THR A 225 -11.15 6.32 6.99
CA THR A 225 -10.91 7.75 7.29
C THR A 225 -9.44 8.10 7.58
N LEU A 226 -8.60 7.12 7.89
CA LEU A 226 -7.16 7.32 8.14
C LEU A 226 -6.31 7.24 6.85
N GLY A 227 -6.92 6.89 5.72
CA GLY A 227 -6.25 6.81 4.42
C GLY A 227 -5.03 5.90 4.41
N GLY A 228 -3.92 6.39 3.84
CA GLY A 228 -2.68 5.63 3.67
C GLY A 228 -2.08 5.09 4.98
N TRP A 229 -2.41 5.66 6.14
CA TRP A 229 -1.94 5.14 7.43
C TRP A 229 -2.52 3.77 7.77
N ALA A 230 -3.82 3.55 7.53
CA ALA A 230 -4.44 2.25 7.74
C ALA A 230 -3.86 1.20 6.79
N GLN A 231 -3.61 1.58 5.53
CA GLN A 231 -2.94 0.72 4.56
C GLN A 231 -1.50 0.40 4.99
N TYR A 232 -0.78 1.35 5.59
CA TYR A 232 0.58 1.12 6.08
C TYR A 232 0.59 0.20 7.31
N ALA A 233 -0.38 0.36 8.23
CA ALA A 233 -0.58 -0.57 9.33
C ALA A 233 -0.92 -1.98 8.82
N ARG A 234 -1.73 -2.11 7.77
CA ARG A 234 -2.00 -3.40 7.10
C ARG A 234 -0.72 -3.99 6.50
N TYR A 235 0.16 -3.17 5.93
CA TYR A 235 1.48 -3.60 5.47
C TYR A 235 2.33 -4.16 6.62
N LYS A 236 2.34 -3.55 7.81
CA LYS A 236 3.05 -4.11 8.98
C LYS A 236 2.53 -5.49 9.36
N LEU A 237 1.20 -5.68 9.39
CA LEU A 237 0.58 -7.00 9.59
C LEU A 237 0.99 -7.99 8.51
N TRP A 238 0.95 -7.60 7.24
CA TRP A 238 1.37 -8.46 6.13
C TRP A 238 2.82 -8.94 6.28
N GLN A 239 3.74 -8.03 6.60
CA GLN A 239 5.16 -8.36 6.80
C GLN A 239 5.36 -9.29 8.00
N ALA A 240 4.63 -9.07 9.09
CA ALA A 240 4.67 -9.96 10.25
C ALA A 240 4.15 -11.37 9.91
N GLU A 241 3.04 -11.48 9.17
CA GLU A 241 2.46 -12.75 8.71
C GLU A 241 3.44 -13.50 7.79
N LEU A 242 4.10 -12.81 6.86
CA LEU A 242 5.15 -13.40 6.01
C LEU A 242 6.31 -13.99 6.82
N ALA A 243 6.62 -13.40 7.98
CA ALA A 243 7.64 -13.87 8.90
C ALA A 243 7.12 -14.91 9.93
N GLY A 244 5.86 -15.36 9.82
CA GLY A 244 5.24 -16.31 10.75
C GLY A 244 4.79 -15.69 12.08
N GLY A 245 4.73 -14.37 12.16
CA GLY A 245 4.25 -13.60 13.32
C GLY A 245 2.92 -12.90 13.04
N SER A 246 2.62 -11.89 13.87
CA SER A 246 1.44 -11.03 13.74
C SER A 246 1.78 -9.62 14.23
N ASP A 247 1.06 -8.62 13.74
CA ASP A 247 1.17 -7.22 14.15
C ASP A 247 -0.22 -6.66 14.45
N ARG A 248 -0.35 -5.90 15.54
CA ARG A 248 -1.64 -5.40 16.04
C ARG A 248 -1.88 -3.91 15.77
N THR A 249 -0.98 -3.26 15.05
CA THR A 249 -1.04 -1.81 14.79
C THR A 249 -2.35 -1.40 14.11
N ILE A 250 -2.89 -2.21 13.19
CA ILE A 250 -4.17 -1.90 12.54
C ILE A 250 -5.36 -1.97 13.51
N THR A 251 -5.33 -2.90 14.47
CA THR A 251 -6.34 -2.95 15.55
C THR A 251 -6.18 -1.77 16.50
N ASP A 252 -4.94 -1.41 16.83
CA ASP A 252 -4.64 -0.23 17.64
C ASP A 252 -5.19 1.05 16.99
N PHE A 253 -5.16 1.16 15.65
CA PHE A 253 -5.70 2.30 14.92
C PHE A 253 -7.22 2.42 15.04
N ILE A 254 -7.94 1.30 15.05
CA ILE A 254 -9.38 1.28 15.35
C ILE A 254 -9.62 1.84 16.77
N ALA A 255 -8.86 1.38 17.76
CA ALA A 255 -8.99 1.86 19.15
C ALA A 255 -8.75 3.37 19.26
N ILE A 256 -7.67 3.87 18.63
CA ILE A 256 -7.36 5.30 18.60
C ILE A 256 -8.51 6.10 17.98
N ARG A 257 -8.98 5.69 16.79
CA ARG A 257 -10.04 6.41 16.09
C ARG A 257 -11.36 6.38 16.86
N LEU A 258 -11.68 5.27 17.52
CA LEU A 258 -12.89 5.13 18.32
C LEU A 258 -12.86 5.97 19.61
N ILE A 259 -11.70 6.22 20.22
CA ILE A 259 -11.62 7.13 21.38
C ILE A 259 -12.06 8.55 21.00
N TRP A 260 -11.70 9.00 19.80
CA TRP A 260 -12.20 10.28 19.28
C TRP A 260 -13.72 10.28 19.10
N GLU A 261 -14.27 9.21 18.51
CA GLU A 261 -15.73 9.07 18.36
C GLU A 261 -16.44 9.08 19.72
N GLU A 262 -15.87 8.37 20.71
CA GLU A 262 -16.41 8.30 22.07
C GLU A 262 -16.40 9.68 22.75
N ALA A 263 -15.30 10.40 22.69
CA ALA A 263 -15.19 11.74 23.28
C ALA A 263 -16.18 12.73 22.64
N LEU A 264 -16.31 12.69 21.31
CA LEU A 264 -17.27 13.54 20.59
C LEU A 264 -18.71 13.14 20.90
N PHE A 265 -19.00 11.84 21.00
CA PHE A 265 -20.32 11.37 21.42
C PHE A 265 -20.67 11.80 22.85
N LEU A 266 -19.71 11.75 23.79
CA LEU A 266 -19.93 12.25 25.15
C LEU A 266 -20.21 13.75 25.19
N ARG A 267 -19.62 14.52 24.26
CA ARG A 267 -19.82 15.97 24.17
C ARG A 267 -21.14 16.35 23.50
N TYR A 268 -21.49 15.67 22.42
CA TYR A 268 -22.52 16.08 21.47
C TYR A 268 -23.67 15.07 21.31
N GLY A 269 -23.61 13.93 21.99
CA GLY A 269 -24.49 12.78 21.78
C GLY A 269 -25.97 13.09 21.90
N ALA A 270 -26.35 14.04 22.76
CA ALA A 270 -27.73 14.48 22.91
C ALA A 270 -28.27 15.18 21.65
N GLU A 271 -27.43 15.93 20.94
CA GLU A 271 -27.79 16.70 19.75
C GLU A 271 -27.80 15.84 18.47
N ILE A 272 -26.98 14.78 18.45
CA ILE A 272 -26.82 13.89 17.28
C ILE A 272 -27.54 12.55 17.43
N ALA A 273 -28.27 12.31 18.53
CA ALA A 273 -28.80 11.00 18.89
C ALA A 273 -29.60 10.31 17.77
N ASP A 274 -30.55 11.04 17.15
CA ASP A 274 -31.43 10.50 16.10
C ASP A 274 -30.65 10.17 14.82
N ARG A 275 -29.73 11.07 14.43
CA ARG A 275 -28.86 10.87 13.27
C ARG A 275 -27.92 9.71 13.49
N TRP A 276 -27.32 9.62 14.68
CA TRP A 276 -26.46 8.50 15.07
C TRP A 276 -27.24 7.18 15.06
N ALA A 277 -28.50 7.15 15.52
CA ALA A 277 -29.35 5.96 15.42
C ALA A 277 -29.57 5.52 13.96
N SER A 278 -29.78 6.46 13.03
CA SER A 278 -29.89 6.17 11.61
C SER A 278 -28.59 5.63 11.02
N VAL A 279 -27.44 6.19 11.40
CA VAL A 279 -26.11 5.70 10.99
C VAL A 279 -25.88 4.26 11.46
N ARG A 280 -26.16 3.96 12.73
CA ARG A 280 -26.03 2.60 13.26
C ARG A 280 -26.90 1.60 12.51
N ALA A 281 -28.15 1.96 12.20
CA ALA A 281 -29.04 1.14 11.40
C ALA A 281 -28.48 0.91 9.98
N GLY A 282 -27.88 1.93 9.36
CA GLY A 282 -27.23 1.80 8.06
C GLY A 282 -26.02 0.85 8.07
N HIS A 283 -25.24 0.86 9.15
CA HIS A 283 -24.14 -0.09 9.32
C HIS A 283 -24.62 -1.53 9.58
N ALA A 284 -25.70 -1.70 10.35
CA ALA A 284 -26.30 -3.00 10.66
C ALA A 284 -27.02 -3.63 9.45
N ALA A 285 -27.49 -2.82 8.51
CA ALA A 285 -28.13 -3.32 7.30
C ALA A 285 -27.18 -4.20 6.46
N PRO A 286 -27.67 -5.28 5.81
CA PRO A 286 -26.87 -6.08 4.90
C PRO A 286 -26.13 -5.25 3.85
N VAL A 287 -24.92 -5.67 3.48
CA VAL A 287 -24.13 -5.03 2.42
C VAL A 287 -24.64 -5.52 1.06
N GLU A 288 -25.63 -4.83 0.51
CA GLU A 288 -26.27 -5.17 -0.75
C GLU A 288 -26.20 -4.03 -1.77
N ALA A 289 -26.09 -4.39 -3.05
CA ALA A 289 -26.02 -3.43 -4.13
C ALA A 289 -27.39 -2.82 -4.43
N THR A 290 -27.40 -1.52 -4.74
CA THR A 290 -28.60 -0.86 -5.28
C THR A 290 -28.79 -1.23 -6.75
N ALA A 291 -29.99 -0.98 -7.30
CA ALA A 291 -30.26 -1.16 -8.74
C ALA A 291 -29.36 -0.27 -9.62
N ASP A 292 -29.04 0.94 -9.15
CA ASP A 292 -28.11 1.83 -9.85
C ASP A 292 -26.69 1.29 -9.87
N LEU A 293 -26.18 0.83 -8.73
CA LEU A 293 -24.86 0.20 -8.66
C LEU A 293 -24.81 -1.07 -9.51
N MET A 294 -25.89 -1.87 -9.51
CA MET A 294 -25.96 -3.08 -10.35
C MET A 294 -25.92 -2.73 -11.84
N THR A 295 -26.59 -1.64 -12.25
CA THR A 295 -26.49 -1.13 -13.62
C THR A 295 -25.03 -0.80 -13.96
N ASP A 296 -24.32 -0.10 -13.07
CA ASP A 296 -22.92 0.28 -13.31
C ASP A 296 -21.98 -0.93 -13.36
N VAL A 297 -22.23 -1.96 -12.53
CA VAL A 297 -21.49 -3.23 -12.56
C VAL A 297 -21.72 -3.99 -13.86
N ILE A 298 -22.96 -4.01 -14.38
CA ILE A 298 -23.25 -4.62 -15.69
C ILE A 298 -22.49 -3.89 -16.80
N LEU A 299 -22.43 -2.56 -16.77
CA LEU A 299 -21.69 -1.76 -17.75
C LEU A 299 -20.18 -2.01 -17.66
N GLN A 300 -19.64 -2.13 -16.45
CA GLN A 300 -18.23 -2.48 -16.22
C GLN A 300 -17.91 -3.87 -16.77
N GLU A 301 -18.74 -4.88 -16.49
CA GLU A 301 -18.55 -6.24 -17.02
C GLU A 301 -18.63 -6.25 -18.56
N ALA A 302 -19.53 -5.47 -19.17
CA ALA A 302 -19.61 -5.34 -20.62
C ALA A 302 -18.33 -4.71 -21.22
N ALA A 303 -17.74 -3.72 -20.56
CA ALA A 303 -16.47 -3.13 -20.96
C ALA A 303 -15.32 -4.15 -20.89
N GLU A 304 -15.26 -4.95 -19.82
CA GLU A 304 -14.28 -6.02 -19.66
C GLU A 304 -14.43 -7.11 -20.72
N ARG A 305 -15.66 -7.51 -21.06
CA ARG A 305 -15.96 -8.45 -22.13
C ARG A 305 -15.50 -7.94 -23.50
N SER A 306 -15.72 -6.66 -23.78
CA SER A 306 -15.21 -6.05 -25.02
C SER A 306 -13.68 -6.12 -25.09
N ALA A 307 -12.99 -5.78 -23.99
CA ALA A 307 -11.54 -5.88 -23.91
C ALA A 307 -11.04 -7.33 -24.08
N GLN A 308 -11.72 -8.30 -23.47
CA GLN A 308 -11.42 -9.73 -23.63
C GLN A 308 -11.61 -10.20 -25.08
N ARG A 309 -12.70 -9.78 -25.74
CA ARG A 309 -12.93 -10.09 -27.16
C ARG A 309 -11.83 -9.53 -28.05
N ALA A 310 -11.48 -8.25 -27.85
CA ALA A 310 -10.41 -7.62 -28.62
C ALA A 310 -9.08 -8.35 -28.42
N LEU A 311 -8.73 -8.68 -27.17
CA LEU A 311 -7.52 -9.44 -26.86
C LEU A 311 -7.55 -10.84 -27.48
N ALA A 312 -8.68 -11.54 -27.40
CA ALA A 312 -8.84 -12.87 -27.99
C ALA A 312 -8.65 -12.85 -29.51
N SER A 313 -9.16 -11.82 -30.19
CA SER A 313 -8.92 -11.60 -31.62
C SER A 313 -7.43 -11.45 -31.91
N THR A 314 -6.74 -10.58 -31.18
CA THR A 314 -5.30 -10.35 -31.34
C THR A 314 -4.48 -11.62 -31.09
N LEU A 315 -4.84 -12.43 -30.09
CA LEU A 315 -4.15 -13.68 -29.77
C LEU A 315 -4.45 -14.81 -30.77
N ALA A 316 -5.60 -14.75 -31.45
CA ALA A 316 -5.97 -15.72 -32.49
C ALA A 316 -5.25 -15.46 -33.82
N GLU A 317 -4.71 -14.25 -34.04
CA GLU A 317 -3.82 -13.96 -35.16
C GLU A 317 -2.53 -14.79 -34.99
N GLY A 318 -2.40 -15.84 -35.81
CA GLY A 318 -1.33 -16.84 -35.66
C GLY A 318 0.07 -16.21 -35.65
N SER A 319 0.88 -16.60 -34.67
CA SER A 319 2.29 -16.22 -34.64
C SER A 319 3.06 -16.91 -35.77
N THR A 320 3.70 -16.12 -36.63
CA THR A 320 4.54 -16.61 -37.74
C THR A 320 5.92 -17.10 -37.29
N TRP A 321 6.19 -17.12 -35.99
CA TRP A 321 7.50 -17.45 -35.42
C TRP A 321 7.69 -18.96 -35.24
N ALA A 322 7.72 -19.71 -36.34
CA ALA A 322 8.14 -21.11 -36.32
C ALA A 322 9.65 -21.21 -36.59
N LEU A 323 10.46 -21.12 -35.53
CA LEU A 323 11.89 -21.42 -35.63
C LEU A 323 12.11 -22.93 -35.68
N HIS A 324 12.42 -23.43 -36.88
CA HIS A 324 12.75 -24.85 -37.10
C HIS A 324 14.23 -25.16 -36.76
N ASP A 325 15.05 -24.14 -36.55
CA ASP A 325 16.48 -24.24 -36.27
C ASP A 325 16.84 -23.83 -34.84
N ARG A 326 17.98 -24.34 -34.33
CA ARG A 326 18.54 -23.95 -33.04
C ARG A 326 18.78 -22.43 -32.99
N PRO A 327 18.34 -21.71 -31.93
CA PRO A 327 18.59 -20.28 -31.78
C PRO A 327 20.08 -19.94 -31.73
N LEU A 328 20.45 -18.80 -32.32
CA LEU A 328 21.81 -18.24 -32.26
C LEU A 328 22.10 -17.69 -30.86
N LEU A 329 21.12 -17.00 -30.28
CA LEU A 329 21.18 -16.32 -28.98
C LEU A 329 19.80 -16.39 -28.33
N GLN A 330 19.80 -16.70 -27.04
CA GLN A 330 18.64 -16.53 -26.16
C GLN A 330 18.99 -15.50 -25.08
N ALA A 331 18.23 -14.41 -25.00
CA ALA A 331 18.47 -13.36 -24.03
C ALA A 331 17.24 -13.12 -23.16
N ALA A 332 17.37 -13.33 -21.85
CA ALA A 332 16.33 -13.06 -20.88
C ALA A 332 16.48 -11.64 -20.32
N PHE A 333 15.43 -10.84 -20.43
CA PHE A 333 15.34 -9.48 -19.93
C PHE A 333 14.27 -9.39 -18.83
N CYS A 334 14.21 -8.27 -18.11
CA CYS A 334 13.04 -7.96 -17.29
C CYS A 334 11.77 -7.95 -18.16
N ILE A 335 10.66 -8.49 -17.63
CA ILE A 335 9.36 -8.56 -18.34
C ILE A 335 8.72 -7.18 -18.61
N ASP A 336 9.28 -6.10 -18.07
CA ASP A 336 8.80 -4.73 -18.31
C ASP A 336 8.69 -4.36 -19.79
N VAL A 337 7.67 -3.56 -20.10
CA VAL A 337 7.42 -2.99 -21.43
C VAL A 337 8.56 -2.12 -21.98
N ARG A 338 9.43 -1.56 -21.14
CA ARG A 338 10.62 -0.80 -21.52
C ARG A 338 11.75 -1.69 -22.01
N SER A 339 11.85 -2.92 -21.50
CA SER A 339 12.76 -3.92 -22.08
C SER A 339 12.31 -4.31 -23.50
N GLU A 340 11.02 -4.16 -23.81
CA GLU A 340 10.45 -4.57 -25.10
C GLU A 340 11.12 -3.88 -26.29
N VAL A 341 11.47 -2.59 -26.18
CA VAL A 341 12.16 -1.88 -27.27
C VAL A 341 13.53 -2.51 -27.56
N PHE A 342 14.29 -2.85 -26.52
CA PHE A 342 15.58 -3.54 -26.66
C PHE A 342 15.41 -4.95 -27.22
N ARG A 343 14.40 -5.67 -26.73
CA ARG A 343 14.08 -7.03 -27.17
C ARG A 343 13.75 -7.07 -28.66
N ARG A 344 12.84 -6.20 -29.11
CA ARG A 344 12.45 -6.07 -30.52
C ARG A 344 13.60 -5.61 -31.41
N ALA A 345 14.42 -4.68 -30.93
CA ALA A 345 15.61 -4.25 -31.64
C ALA A 345 16.64 -5.38 -31.81
N LEU A 346 16.82 -6.24 -30.78
CA LEU A 346 17.73 -7.38 -30.87
C LEU A 346 17.19 -8.48 -31.79
N GLU A 347 15.90 -8.78 -31.69
CA GLU A 347 15.19 -9.75 -32.54
C GLU A 347 15.19 -9.36 -34.02
N SER A 348 15.13 -8.06 -34.34
CA SER A 348 15.14 -7.58 -35.73
C SER A 348 16.49 -7.74 -36.42
N VAL A 349 17.59 -7.87 -35.67
CA VAL A 349 18.93 -8.07 -36.22
C VAL A 349 19.08 -9.47 -36.83
N ASN A 350 18.44 -10.48 -36.26
CA ASN A 350 18.51 -11.84 -36.77
C ASN A 350 17.32 -12.68 -36.31
N PRO A 351 16.62 -13.40 -37.21
CA PRO A 351 15.45 -14.21 -36.86
C PRO A 351 15.77 -15.35 -35.89
N ARG A 352 17.04 -15.77 -35.76
CA ARG A 352 17.48 -16.81 -34.79
C ARG A 352 17.84 -16.26 -33.42
N ILE A 353 17.68 -14.96 -33.18
CA ILE A 353 17.75 -14.37 -31.83
C ILE A 353 16.36 -14.49 -31.21
N GLN A 354 16.31 -15.02 -29.99
CA GLN A 354 15.10 -15.11 -29.21
C GLN A 354 15.25 -14.32 -27.92
N THR A 355 14.24 -13.54 -27.55
CA THR A 355 14.23 -12.85 -26.25
C THR A 355 13.09 -13.32 -25.36
N LEU A 356 13.36 -13.38 -24.07
CA LEU A 356 12.43 -13.83 -23.04
C LEU A 356 12.22 -12.70 -22.04
N GLY A 357 10.98 -12.55 -21.58
CA GLY A 357 10.66 -11.68 -20.44
C GLY A 357 10.62 -12.51 -19.17
N PHE A 358 11.30 -12.06 -18.12
CA PHE A 358 11.28 -12.72 -16.81
C PHE A 358 11.09 -11.70 -15.68
N ALA A 359 10.26 -12.03 -14.70
CA ALA A 359 9.95 -11.16 -13.57
C ALA A 359 10.80 -11.50 -12.34
N GLY A 360 11.06 -10.50 -11.49
CA GLY A 360 11.53 -10.74 -10.11
C GLY A 360 12.95 -11.31 -9.99
N PHE A 361 13.97 -10.45 -10.14
CA PHE A 361 15.36 -10.74 -9.76
C PHE A 361 15.93 -12.05 -10.30
N PHE A 362 15.47 -12.48 -11.49
CA PHE A 362 15.83 -13.77 -12.08
C PHE A 362 15.62 -14.98 -11.14
N GLY A 363 14.61 -14.91 -10.27
CA GLY A 363 14.21 -16.01 -9.38
C GLY A 363 15.08 -16.14 -8.13
N LEU A 364 16.04 -15.24 -7.93
CA LEU A 364 16.89 -15.21 -6.75
C LEU A 364 16.27 -14.30 -5.69
N THR A 365 15.92 -14.86 -4.52
CA THR A 365 15.40 -14.09 -3.39
C THR A 365 16.53 -13.77 -2.39
N THR A 366 17.17 -12.61 -2.56
CA THR A 366 18.42 -12.31 -1.84
C THR A 366 18.28 -11.11 -0.91
N ALA A 367 18.68 -11.27 0.35
CA ALA A 367 18.97 -10.13 1.22
C ALA A 367 20.42 -9.69 1.01
N HIS A 368 20.66 -8.42 0.73
CA HIS A 368 21.96 -7.88 0.37
C HIS A 368 22.44 -6.85 1.38
N ARG A 369 23.67 -6.99 1.87
CA ARG A 369 24.35 -5.97 2.67
C ARG A 369 25.41 -5.27 1.83
N ARG A 370 25.21 -3.98 1.60
CA ARG A 370 26.18 -3.13 0.89
C ARG A 370 27.47 -2.92 1.69
N PHE A 371 28.52 -2.49 0.99
CA PHE A 371 29.81 -2.18 1.62
C PHE A 371 29.66 -0.99 2.56
N ALA A 372 30.33 -1.05 3.70
CA ALA A 372 30.25 -0.07 4.78
C ALA A 372 28.82 0.20 5.30
N SER A 373 27.89 -0.76 5.16
CA SER A 373 26.51 -0.66 5.62
C SER A 373 26.16 -1.70 6.68
N ASP A 374 25.32 -1.31 7.63
CA ASP A 374 24.67 -2.20 8.61
C ASP A 374 23.24 -2.57 8.19
N VAL A 375 22.75 -1.98 7.09
CA VAL A 375 21.39 -2.19 6.61
C VAL A 375 21.38 -3.35 5.62
N GLU A 376 20.46 -4.27 5.83
CA GLU A 376 20.13 -5.34 4.89
C GLU A 376 19.04 -4.84 3.94
N GLU A 377 19.32 -4.94 2.64
CA GLU A 377 18.41 -4.54 1.57
C GLU A 377 17.78 -5.79 0.95
N LEU A 378 16.45 -5.83 0.87
CA LEU A 378 15.76 -6.95 0.23
C LEU A 378 15.81 -6.79 -1.30
N ARG A 379 16.66 -7.59 -1.95
CA ARG A 379 16.79 -7.70 -3.41
C ARG A 379 15.96 -8.89 -3.90
N LEU A 380 14.65 -8.80 -3.70
CA LEU A 380 13.66 -9.83 -4.02
C LEU A 380 12.26 -9.24 -4.20
N PRO A 381 11.31 -9.97 -4.82
CA PRO A 381 9.91 -9.54 -4.87
C PRO A 381 9.37 -9.33 -3.45
N VAL A 382 8.68 -8.20 -3.21
CA VAL A 382 8.32 -7.73 -1.87
C VAL A 382 7.34 -8.64 -1.10
N LEU A 383 6.74 -9.59 -1.79
CA LEU A 383 5.82 -10.59 -1.25
C LEU A 383 6.53 -11.87 -0.77
N LEU A 384 7.85 -11.95 -0.91
CA LEU A 384 8.65 -13.10 -0.55
C LEU A 384 9.58 -12.77 0.63
N ILE A 385 10.08 -13.82 1.28
CA ILE A 385 11.18 -13.73 2.24
C ILE A 385 12.49 -14.15 1.55
N PRO A 386 13.64 -13.58 1.97
CA PRO A 386 14.92 -13.94 1.38
C PRO A 386 15.28 -15.40 1.68
N ALA A 387 15.63 -16.15 0.63
CA ALA A 387 16.20 -17.49 0.76
C ALA A 387 17.74 -17.46 0.76
N LEU A 388 18.32 -16.39 0.23
CA LEU A 388 19.76 -16.19 0.11
C LEU A 388 20.19 -14.91 0.80
N ARG A 389 21.47 -14.85 1.17
CA ARG A 389 22.13 -13.65 1.67
C ARG A 389 23.36 -13.35 0.84
N SER A 390 23.65 -12.07 0.64
CA SER A 390 24.85 -11.60 -0.04
C SER A 390 25.41 -10.37 0.65
N CYS A 391 26.71 -10.13 0.49
CA CYS A 391 27.33 -8.89 0.90
C CYS A 391 28.31 -8.39 -0.17
N SER A 392 28.42 -7.07 -0.28
CA SER A 392 29.46 -6.44 -1.08
C SER A 392 30.79 -6.57 -0.35
N GLY A 393 31.75 -7.26 -0.96
CA GLY A 393 33.01 -7.63 -0.32
C GLY A 393 32.93 -8.91 0.53
N GLY A 394 34.04 -9.64 0.58
CA GLY A 394 34.20 -10.89 1.33
C GLY A 394 34.86 -10.70 2.71
N PRO A 395 35.11 -11.79 3.44
CA PRO A 395 35.82 -11.78 4.73
C PRO A 395 37.13 -10.99 4.71
N ASP A 396 37.84 -11.02 3.58
CA ASP A 396 39.12 -10.34 3.39
C ASP A 396 39.03 -8.80 3.47
N LEU A 397 37.85 -8.24 3.20
CA LEU A 397 37.61 -6.79 3.24
C LEU A 397 36.97 -6.32 4.54
N ALA A 398 36.75 -7.20 5.52
CA ALA A 398 36.00 -6.89 6.73
C ALA A 398 36.59 -5.71 7.54
N ALA A 399 37.91 -5.61 7.65
CA ALA A 399 38.56 -4.50 8.35
C ALA A 399 38.37 -3.15 7.63
N THR A 400 38.42 -3.18 6.29
CA THR A 400 38.24 -1.99 5.46
C THR A 400 36.78 -1.54 5.47
N ASP A 401 35.84 -2.49 5.39
CA ASP A 401 34.40 -2.26 5.54
C ASP A 401 34.08 -1.56 6.87
N LEU A 402 34.59 -2.09 7.98
CA LEU A 402 34.40 -1.52 9.31
C LEU A 402 34.96 -0.09 9.41
N SER A 403 36.18 0.13 8.91
CA SER A 403 36.81 1.46 8.92
C SER A 403 36.00 2.49 8.12
N ALA A 404 35.57 2.13 6.91
CA ALA A 404 34.73 2.98 6.07
C ALA A 404 33.39 3.30 6.76
N ARG A 405 32.79 2.32 7.41
CA ARG A 405 31.54 2.48 8.18
C ARG A 405 31.69 3.43 9.36
N VAL A 406 32.77 3.29 10.14
CA VAL A 406 33.09 4.19 11.25
C VAL A 406 33.26 5.62 10.75
N LYS A 407 33.99 5.82 9.65
CA LYS A 407 34.16 7.14 9.01
C LYS A 407 32.82 7.74 8.56
N ALA A 408 31.96 6.94 7.93
CA ALA A 408 30.62 7.37 7.52
C ALA A 408 29.74 7.72 8.73
N ARG A 409 29.80 6.94 9.82
CA ARG A 409 29.09 7.23 11.07
C ARG A 409 29.57 8.52 11.73
N ALA A 410 30.88 8.76 11.76
CA ALA A 410 31.46 10.00 12.27
C ALA A 410 31.00 11.22 11.45
N LYS A 411 30.99 11.12 10.11
CA LYS A 411 30.46 12.17 9.23
C LYS A 411 28.99 12.46 9.49
N ARG A 412 28.15 11.42 9.67
CA ARG A 412 26.72 11.56 10.02
C ARG A 412 26.53 12.19 11.40
N ALA A 413 27.32 11.78 12.40
CA ALA A 413 27.28 12.34 13.75
C ALA A 413 27.64 13.83 13.75
N TRP A 414 28.68 14.22 13.00
CA TRP A 414 29.04 15.62 12.79
C TRP A 414 27.93 16.41 12.10
N GLY A 415 27.28 15.83 11.08
CA GLY A 415 26.11 16.43 10.43
C GLY A 415 24.95 16.67 11.41
N ARG A 416 24.61 15.66 12.23
CA ARG A 416 23.56 15.78 13.27
C ARG A 416 23.91 16.81 14.33
N PHE A 417 25.18 16.90 14.73
CA PHE A 417 25.65 17.93 15.65
C PHE A 417 25.39 19.33 15.10
N LYS A 418 25.63 19.60 13.80
CA LYS A 418 25.31 20.91 13.20
C LYS A 418 23.83 21.28 13.24
N LEU A 419 22.95 20.28 13.19
CA LEU A 419 21.50 20.46 13.15
C LEU A 419 20.84 20.43 14.53
N ALA A 420 21.58 20.06 15.58
CA ALA A 420 21.03 20.00 16.93
C ALA A 420 20.73 21.40 17.47
N ALA A 421 19.61 21.53 18.20
CA ALA A 421 19.11 22.81 18.69
C ALA A 421 20.15 23.60 19.52
N VAL A 422 21.00 22.89 20.29
CA VAL A 422 22.01 23.50 21.17
C VAL A 422 23.24 24.02 20.41
N SER A 423 23.55 23.46 19.24
CA SER A 423 24.80 23.73 18.52
C SER A 423 24.60 24.42 17.17
N SER A 424 23.39 24.47 16.64
CA SER A 424 23.09 25.08 15.34
C SER A 424 23.49 26.56 15.26
N PHE A 425 23.08 27.38 16.23
CA PHE A 425 23.42 28.82 16.26
C PHE A 425 24.92 29.06 16.44
N ALA A 426 25.55 28.42 17.42
CA ALA A 426 26.98 28.54 17.68
C ALA A 426 27.83 28.04 16.50
N PHE A 427 27.39 26.98 15.82
CA PHE A 427 28.07 26.45 14.64
C PHE A 427 28.01 27.42 13.46
N VAL A 428 26.85 28.03 13.19
CA VAL A 428 26.69 29.01 12.12
C VAL A 428 27.54 30.25 12.38
N GLU A 429 27.56 30.77 13.61
CA GLU A 429 28.40 31.93 13.96
C GLU A 429 29.90 31.62 13.84
N ALA A 430 30.36 30.46 14.28
CA ALA A 430 31.78 30.10 14.29
C ALA A 430 32.32 29.68 12.91
N THR A 431 31.50 29.09 12.04
CA THR A 431 31.96 28.47 10.78
C THR A 431 31.36 29.07 9.51
N GLY A 432 30.40 29.99 9.64
CA GLY A 432 29.69 30.64 8.52
C GLY A 432 30.60 31.24 7.44
N PRO A 433 31.63 32.05 7.78
CA PRO A 433 32.53 32.64 6.79
C PRO A 433 33.33 31.61 5.97
N ILE A 434 33.70 30.48 6.59
CA ILE A 434 34.45 29.39 5.95
C ILE A 434 33.55 28.59 4.99
N TYR A 435 32.24 28.56 5.26
CA TYR A 435 31.26 27.84 4.45
C TYR A 435 30.87 28.55 3.14
N ALA A 436 31.16 29.86 3.00
CA ALA A 436 30.85 30.64 1.81
C ALA A 436 31.47 30.06 0.53
N GLY A 437 32.75 29.65 0.59
CA GLY A 437 33.42 29.01 -0.56
C GLY A 437 32.82 27.65 -0.92
N LYS A 438 32.37 26.88 0.07
CA LYS A 438 31.66 25.62 -0.17
C LYS A 438 30.31 25.86 -0.84
N LEU A 439 29.54 26.85 -0.37
CA LEU A 439 28.24 27.21 -0.96
C LEU A 439 28.39 27.67 -2.41
N VAL A 440 29.44 28.43 -2.75
CA VAL A 440 29.74 28.81 -4.14
C VAL A 440 30.06 27.58 -5.00
N ASN A 441 30.88 26.64 -4.50
CA ASN A 441 31.18 25.40 -5.23
C ASN A 441 29.94 24.51 -5.43
N ASP A 442 29.09 24.40 -4.40
CA ASP A 442 27.84 23.63 -4.46
C ASP A 442 26.84 24.30 -5.44
N ALA A 443 26.73 25.63 -5.43
CA ALA A 443 25.86 26.40 -6.34
C ALA A 443 26.29 26.35 -7.80
N LEU A 444 27.61 26.28 -8.06
CA LEU A 444 28.18 26.13 -9.40
C LEU A 444 28.20 24.67 -9.90
N GLY A 445 27.71 23.72 -9.09
CA GLY A 445 27.68 22.30 -9.45
C GLY A 445 29.07 21.69 -9.67
N LEU A 446 30.12 22.29 -9.10
CA LEU A 446 31.52 21.90 -9.33
C LEU A 446 31.89 20.59 -8.60
N HIS A 447 31.02 20.13 -7.70
CA HIS A 447 31.14 18.82 -7.08
C HIS A 447 30.20 17.80 -7.74
N ARG A 448 30.80 16.85 -8.46
CA ARG A 448 30.12 15.63 -8.88
C ARG A 448 30.18 14.62 -7.74
N ALA A 449 29.03 14.11 -7.30
CA ALA A 449 29.01 12.98 -6.39
C ALA A 449 29.69 11.79 -7.10
N SER A 450 30.64 11.13 -6.43
CA SER A 450 31.18 9.86 -6.93
C SER A 450 30.11 8.80 -6.77
N ASP A 451 29.93 7.99 -7.81
CA ASP A 451 29.10 6.80 -7.70
C ASP A 451 29.72 5.85 -6.65
N PRO A 452 28.89 5.20 -5.82
CA PRO A 452 29.38 4.16 -4.92
C PRO A 452 29.99 3.02 -5.76
N ASN A 453 31.29 2.81 -5.63
CA ASN A 453 31.99 1.69 -6.26
C ASN A 453 32.18 0.59 -5.20
N ASP A 454 31.07 -0.07 -4.85
CA ASP A 454 31.09 -1.17 -3.90
C ASP A 454 31.87 -2.36 -4.51
N PRO A 455 32.64 -3.12 -3.71
CA PRO A 455 33.23 -4.37 -4.19
C PRO A 455 32.16 -5.34 -4.69
N ALA A 456 32.53 -6.23 -5.62
CA ALA A 456 31.60 -7.19 -6.19
C ALA A 456 30.85 -7.98 -5.10
N PRO A 457 29.52 -8.17 -5.26
CA PRO A 457 28.72 -8.90 -4.29
C PRO A 457 29.07 -10.39 -4.30
N GLN A 458 29.07 -11.00 -3.11
CA GLN A 458 29.27 -12.43 -2.93
C GLN A 458 28.15 -13.01 -2.07
N LEU A 459 27.71 -14.23 -2.39
CA LEU A 459 26.78 -14.96 -1.54
C LEU A 459 27.46 -15.31 -0.22
N ASN A 460 26.75 -15.11 0.89
CA ASN A 460 27.25 -15.38 2.23
C ASN A 460 26.16 -16.05 3.09
N PRO A 461 26.25 -17.36 3.37
CA PRO A 461 27.39 -18.24 3.04
C PRO A 461 27.46 -18.58 1.55
N THR A 462 28.65 -19.01 1.10
CA THR A 462 28.84 -19.55 -0.25
C THR A 462 27.96 -20.78 -0.44
N LEU A 463 27.23 -20.84 -1.56
CA LEU A 463 26.41 -22.02 -1.90
C LEU A 463 27.28 -23.18 -2.38
N ASP A 464 26.97 -24.39 -1.93
CA ASP A 464 27.56 -25.60 -2.48
C ASP A 464 27.12 -25.84 -3.94
N LEU A 465 27.80 -26.75 -4.63
CA LEU A 465 27.54 -27.03 -6.05
C LEU A 465 26.12 -27.55 -6.27
N ALA A 466 25.59 -28.38 -5.37
CA ALA A 466 24.25 -28.94 -5.50
C ALA A 466 23.17 -27.84 -5.43
N SER A 467 23.32 -26.91 -4.48
CA SER A 467 22.43 -25.76 -4.29
C SER A 467 22.50 -24.80 -5.47
N ARG A 468 23.71 -24.55 -6.00
CA ARG A 468 23.90 -23.72 -7.21
C ARG A 468 23.23 -24.33 -8.44
N THR A 469 23.42 -25.63 -8.68
CA THR A 469 22.81 -26.34 -9.81
C THR A 469 21.28 -26.34 -9.68
N LYS A 470 20.76 -26.62 -8.48
CA LYS A 470 19.31 -26.60 -8.22
C LYS A 470 18.71 -25.22 -8.42
N ALA A 471 19.38 -24.16 -7.96
CA ALA A 471 18.94 -22.78 -8.18
C ALA A 471 18.91 -22.45 -9.68
N ALA A 472 20.00 -22.75 -10.41
CA ALA A 472 20.07 -22.52 -11.85
C ALA A 472 18.97 -23.28 -12.63
N GLU A 473 18.76 -24.56 -12.32
CA GLU A 473 17.67 -25.35 -12.91
C GLU A 473 16.29 -24.73 -12.63
N THR A 474 16.05 -24.32 -11.38
CA THR A 474 14.78 -23.71 -10.96
C THR A 474 14.51 -22.42 -11.74
N VAL A 475 15.52 -21.56 -11.87
CA VAL A 475 15.45 -20.31 -12.63
C VAL A 475 15.18 -20.56 -14.11
N LEU A 476 15.90 -21.49 -14.74
CA LEU A 476 15.71 -21.83 -16.16
C LEU A 476 14.31 -22.42 -16.42
N ARG A 477 13.82 -23.30 -15.54
CA ARG A 477 12.46 -23.83 -15.63
C ARG A 477 11.41 -22.74 -15.48
N ALA A 478 11.60 -21.80 -14.54
CA ALA A 478 10.70 -20.67 -14.37
C ALA A 478 10.68 -19.76 -15.61
N MET A 479 11.78 -19.65 -16.35
CA MET A 479 11.87 -18.95 -17.63
C MET A 479 11.25 -19.71 -18.81
N SER A 480 10.73 -20.92 -18.59
CA SER A 480 10.35 -21.87 -19.65
C SER A 480 11.52 -22.27 -20.57
N LEU A 481 12.76 -22.04 -20.15
CA LEU A 481 13.99 -22.48 -20.83
C LEU A 481 14.33 -23.91 -20.39
N THR A 482 13.60 -24.90 -20.90
CA THR A 482 13.80 -26.32 -20.56
C THR A 482 14.41 -27.14 -21.70
N LEU A 483 14.28 -26.68 -22.94
CA LEU A 483 14.71 -27.33 -24.16
C LEU A 483 15.16 -26.28 -25.19
N GLY A 484 15.83 -26.72 -26.27
CA GLY A 484 16.13 -25.84 -27.41
C GLY A 484 17.15 -24.74 -27.13
N PHE A 485 18.03 -24.93 -26.15
CA PHE A 485 19.02 -23.92 -25.73
C PHE A 485 19.88 -23.41 -26.89
N ALA A 486 20.01 -22.09 -27.00
CA ALA A 486 21.02 -21.43 -27.82
C ALA A 486 22.44 -21.84 -27.42
N ARG A 487 23.44 -21.52 -28.24
CA ARG A 487 24.84 -21.66 -27.82
C ARG A 487 25.24 -20.61 -26.77
N LEU A 488 24.56 -19.47 -26.78
CA LEU A 488 24.76 -18.37 -25.86
C LEU A 488 23.43 -18.01 -25.21
N VAL A 489 23.39 -18.09 -23.87
CA VAL A 489 22.26 -17.63 -23.06
C VAL A 489 22.73 -16.42 -22.27
N VAL A 490 22.02 -15.30 -22.39
CA VAL A 490 22.34 -14.04 -21.72
C VAL A 490 21.24 -13.71 -20.72
N LEU A 491 21.62 -13.40 -19.48
CA LEU A 491 20.74 -12.79 -18.48
C LEU A 491 21.02 -11.29 -18.45
N ALA A 492 20.14 -10.49 -19.03
CA ALA A 492 20.30 -9.05 -19.16
C ALA A 492 19.55 -8.33 -18.02
N GLY A 493 20.26 -8.08 -16.92
CA GLY A 493 19.82 -7.17 -15.86
C GLY A 493 20.04 -5.70 -16.23
N HIS A 494 19.35 -4.79 -15.54
CA HIS A 494 19.57 -3.36 -15.68
C HIS A 494 19.60 -2.68 -14.30
N GLY A 495 20.45 -1.65 -14.16
CA GLY A 495 20.54 -0.85 -12.94
C GLY A 495 19.50 0.26 -12.89
N ALA A 496 19.37 0.89 -11.72
CA ALA A 496 18.55 2.08 -11.51
C ALA A 496 19.40 3.20 -10.93
N ASN A 497 19.49 4.35 -11.61
CA ASN A 497 20.31 5.49 -11.19
C ASN A 497 19.46 6.73 -10.85
N VAL A 498 18.36 6.56 -10.10
CA VAL A 498 17.54 7.69 -9.67
C VAL A 498 17.95 8.16 -8.29
N VAL A 499 18.21 9.46 -8.19
CA VAL A 499 18.50 10.14 -6.93
C VAL A 499 17.38 11.14 -6.67
N ASN A 500 16.77 11.04 -5.48
CA ASN A 500 15.82 12.03 -4.96
C ASN A 500 14.60 12.32 -5.87
N ASN A 501 14.10 11.31 -6.58
CA ASN A 501 12.85 11.42 -7.34
C ASN A 501 11.99 10.17 -7.13
N PRO A 502 11.05 10.19 -6.16
CA PRO A 502 10.26 9.02 -5.78
C PRO A 502 9.35 8.51 -6.92
N HIS A 503 8.86 9.41 -7.77
CA HIS A 503 8.04 9.03 -8.92
C HIS A 503 8.88 8.36 -10.00
N ALA A 504 10.05 8.93 -10.32
CA ALA A 504 10.98 8.29 -11.25
C ALA A 504 11.54 6.98 -10.69
N SER A 505 11.75 6.87 -9.37
CA SER A 505 12.20 5.62 -8.75
C SER A 505 11.12 4.54 -8.76
N ALA A 506 9.84 4.90 -8.62
CA ALA A 506 8.73 3.94 -8.79
C ALA A 506 8.62 3.44 -10.23
N LEU A 507 9.06 4.26 -11.19
CA LEU A 507 9.25 3.82 -12.57
C LEU A 507 10.54 3.01 -12.71
N HIS A 508 11.57 3.13 -11.87
CA HIS A 508 12.76 2.29 -11.97
C HIS A 508 12.52 0.92 -11.31
N TRP A 509 12.92 -0.18 -11.96
CA TRP A 509 12.77 -1.49 -11.32
C TRP A 509 13.68 -1.60 -10.10
N PRO A 510 13.25 -2.35 -9.07
CA PRO A 510 14.10 -2.59 -7.93
C PRO A 510 15.37 -3.33 -8.39
N GLU A 511 16.47 -2.75 -7.94
CA GLU A 511 17.78 -2.75 -8.56
C GLU A 511 18.55 -4.07 -8.31
N LEU A 512 19.32 -4.50 -9.32
CA LEU A 512 20.60 -5.19 -9.16
C LEU A 512 21.68 -4.13 -9.42
N THR A 513 22.47 -3.78 -8.41
CA THR A 513 23.60 -2.84 -8.57
C THR A 513 24.66 -3.43 -9.49
N ASN A 514 25.33 -2.55 -10.24
CA ASN A 514 26.42 -2.88 -11.16
C ASN A 514 27.46 -3.81 -10.51
N GLY A 515 27.43 -5.07 -10.91
CA GLY A 515 28.52 -6.03 -10.77
C GLY A 515 28.41 -7.01 -11.92
N PRO A 516 29.49 -7.34 -12.65
CA PRO A 516 29.44 -8.39 -13.64
C PRO A 516 29.12 -9.71 -12.92
N PHE A 517 27.91 -10.22 -13.12
CA PHE A 517 27.66 -11.64 -12.92
C PHE A 517 28.39 -12.36 -14.06
N LEU A 518 29.52 -12.98 -13.73
CA LEU A 518 30.23 -13.91 -14.61
C LEU A 518 29.45 -15.22 -14.76
#